data_AF-A0A3M1MWE7-F1
#
_entry.id   AF-A0A3M1MWE7-F1
#
_cell.length_a   1.000
_cell.length_b   1.000
_cell.length_c   1.000
_cell.angle_alpha   90.00
_cell.angle_beta   90.00
_cell.angle_gamma   90.00
#
_symmetry.space_group_name_H-M   'P 1'
#
loop_
_entity.id
_entity.type
_entity.pdbx_description
1 polymer ?
#
loop_
_entity_poly.entity_id
_entity_poly.type
_entity_poly.pdbx_seq_one_letter_code
_entity_poly.pdbx_strand_id
1 'polypeptide(L)'
;MKPLENLPDRRSVMTRAAIFICLLALLLSACVSKSTFDKQVAEFNSLQGDYNSLQQRYQDLSSQFDQLRDKHAALQSENETTSQRLQACDQDLERARQDLVRLEQVLSDRSAEAGEAMARMRQTIEGLEAEKRELEASLERERIAREARIAKMKNTYDALVGKLEEEIKRGEVTISELQGRLTVNMVERILFDSGKADIKPGGLKVLARVGEILLNVQDKDIMVEGHTDSVPISSRLRDRFPSNWELSSARAASVVHFLQDKAGIPGERLAIVGYGPYRPVADNDTPEGREQNRRIQIVLVPAQGRIVESGN
;
A
#
# COMPACT_ATOMS: atom_id res chain seq x y z
N MET A 1 66.20 -30.98 115.97
CA MET A 1 66.63 -30.93 117.39
C MET A 1 67.95 -30.15 117.51
N LYS A 2 68.37 -29.77 118.73
CA LYS A 2 69.56 -28.98 119.13
C LYS A 2 70.93 -29.71 118.90
N PRO A 3 72.14 -29.16 119.22
CA PRO A 3 72.69 -27.76 119.29
C PRO A 3 74.18 -27.58 118.74
N LEU A 4 74.87 -26.46 119.11
CA LEU A 4 76.34 -26.12 119.07
C LEU A 4 76.94 -25.50 117.76
N GLU A 5 78.01 -24.64 117.66
CA GLU A 5 79.05 -23.98 118.53
C GLU A 5 80.53 -24.50 118.42
N ASN A 6 81.65 -23.71 118.47
CA ASN A 6 81.94 -22.24 118.40
C ASN A 6 83.48 -21.91 118.14
N LEU A 7 83.85 -20.63 118.00
CA LEU A 7 85.20 -19.94 118.11
C LEU A 7 86.32 -20.04 116.99
N PRO A 8 87.30 -19.07 116.89
CA PRO A 8 88.18 -18.85 115.70
C PRO A 8 89.73 -18.77 115.92
N ASP A 9 90.57 -18.63 114.85
CA ASP A 9 92.07 -18.54 114.94
C ASP A 9 92.84 -17.67 113.86
N ARG A 10 94.13 -17.39 114.15
CA ARG A 10 95.11 -16.35 113.75
C ARG A 10 95.57 -16.10 112.28
N ARG A 11 94.96 -16.64 111.22
CA ARG A 11 95.62 -16.68 109.87
C ARG A 11 95.83 -15.35 109.10
N SER A 12 95.47 -14.17 109.63
CA SER A 12 95.38 -12.90 108.88
C SER A 12 96.70 -12.20 108.49
N VAL A 13 97.85 -12.59 109.05
CA VAL A 13 99.15 -11.92 108.79
C VAL A 13 99.82 -12.42 107.51
N MET A 14 99.78 -13.73 107.24
CA MET A 14 100.32 -14.31 106.00
C MET A 14 99.63 -13.75 104.74
N THR A 15 98.36 -13.36 104.86
CA THR A 15 97.53 -12.85 103.77
C THR A 15 98.12 -11.61 103.10
N ARG A 16 98.83 -10.75 103.84
CA ARG A 16 99.39 -9.49 103.30
C ARG A 16 100.69 -9.68 102.53
N ALA A 17 101.56 -10.60 102.96
CA ALA A 17 102.80 -10.91 102.25
C ALA A 17 102.51 -11.59 100.88
N ALA A 18 101.50 -12.47 100.84
CA ALA A 18 101.06 -13.12 99.60
C ALA A 18 100.64 -12.09 98.53
N ILE A 19 99.86 -11.07 98.90
CA ILE A 19 99.34 -10.06 97.96
C ILE A 19 100.47 -9.31 97.24
N PHE A 20 101.57 -8.97 97.92
CA PHE A 20 102.67 -8.23 97.29
C PHE A 20 103.46 -9.10 96.31
N ILE A 21 103.63 -10.39 96.60
CA ILE A 21 104.23 -11.38 95.69
C ILE A 21 103.32 -11.61 94.48
N CYS A 22 102.00 -11.71 94.68
CA CYS A 22 101.03 -11.81 93.59
C CYS A 22 101.09 -10.60 92.65
N LEU A 23 101.21 -9.37 93.17
CA LEU A 23 101.31 -8.16 92.36
C LEU A 23 102.58 -8.10 91.50
N LEU A 24 103.73 -8.53 92.04
CA LEU A 24 104.97 -8.59 91.26
C LEU A 24 104.94 -9.72 90.21
N ALA A 25 104.32 -10.86 90.53
CA ALA A 25 104.11 -11.95 89.58
C ALA A 25 103.17 -11.56 88.43
N LEU A 26 102.07 -10.86 88.72
CA LEU A 26 101.08 -10.39 87.73
C LEU A 26 101.68 -9.45 86.68
N LEU A 27 102.69 -8.64 87.05
CA LEU A 27 103.40 -7.75 86.14
C LEU A 27 104.41 -8.47 85.25
N LEU A 28 104.90 -9.65 85.65
CA LEU A 28 105.85 -10.46 84.87
C LEU A 28 105.14 -11.49 83.96
N SER A 29 103.87 -11.82 84.22
CA SER A 29 103.07 -12.74 83.41
C SER A 29 102.49 -12.15 82.11
N ALA A 30 102.84 -10.91 81.76
CA ALA A 30 102.24 -10.18 80.63
C ALA A 30 102.89 -10.44 79.24
N CYS A 31 103.94 -11.26 79.16
CA CYS A 31 104.71 -11.48 77.93
C CYS A 31 104.45 -12.88 77.33
N VAL A 32 103.83 -12.92 76.14
CA VAL A 32 103.55 -14.15 75.38
C VAL A 32 104.72 -14.50 74.45
N SER A 33 104.93 -15.79 74.17
CA SER A 33 106.00 -16.23 73.26
C SER A 33 105.72 -15.81 71.80
N LYS A 34 106.77 -15.44 71.06
CA LYS A 34 106.64 -15.04 69.65
C LYS A 34 105.94 -16.12 68.80
N SER A 35 106.28 -17.40 69.01
CA SER A 35 105.63 -18.51 68.29
C SER A 35 104.12 -18.61 68.54
N THR A 36 103.68 -18.27 69.76
CA THR A 36 102.25 -18.24 70.12
C THR A 36 101.54 -17.05 69.47
N PHE A 37 102.19 -15.88 69.48
CA PHE A 37 101.71 -14.67 68.83
C PHE A 37 101.59 -14.84 67.31
N ASP A 38 102.65 -15.34 66.64
CA ASP A 38 102.68 -15.57 65.20
C ASP A 38 101.56 -16.53 64.75
N LYS A 39 101.22 -17.55 65.56
CA LYS A 39 100.08 -18.44 65.32
C LYS A 39 98.73 -17.72 65.46
N GLN A 40 98.52 -16.97 66.54
CA GLN A 40 97.27 -16.22 66.74
C GLN A 40 97.07 -15.14 65.67
N VAL A 41 98.14 -14.55 65.16
CA VAL A 41 98.09 -13.63 63.99
C VAL A 41 97.72 -14.39 62.71
N ALA A 42 98.26 -15.60 62.48
CA ALA A 42 97.88 -16.42 61.33
C ALA A 42 96.39 -16.87 61.39
N GLU A 43 95.92 -17.30 62.56
CA GLU A 43 94.52 -17.65 62.81
C GLU A 43 93.59 -16.43 62.65
N PHE A 44 93.97 -15.26 63.18
CA PHE A 44 93.24 -14.01 62.99
C PHE A 44 93.16 -13.61 61.51
N ASN A 45 94.27 -13.68 60.77
CA ASN A 45 94.29 -13.36 59.35
C ASN A 45 93.43 -14.33 58.52
N SER A 46 93.42 -15.63 58.87
CA SER A 46 92.51 -16.61 58.24
C SER A 46 91.06 -16.27 58.54
N LEU A 47 90.72 -16.07 59.82
CA LEU A 47 89.35 -15.76 60.25
C LEU A 47 88.85 -14.43 59.69
N GLN A 48 89.72 -13.44 59.51
CA GLN A 48 89.41 -12.18 58.81
C GLN A 48 89.17 -12.42 57.31
N GLY A 49 89.93 -13.30 56.66
CA GLY A 49 89.69 -13.73 55.28
C GLY A 49 88.34 -14.45 55.13
N ASP A 50 88.05 -15.40 56.04
CA ASP A 50 86.78 -16.14 56.08
C ASP A 50 85.60 -15.19 56.32
N TYR A 51 85.71 -14.28 57.30
CA TYR A 51 84.73 -13.24 57.58
C TYR A 51 84.46 -12.35 56.36
N ASN A 52 85.52 -11.86 55.68
CA ASN A 52 85.39 -11.05 54.47
C ASN A 52 84.69 -11.84 53.35
N SER A 53 85.03 -13.12 53.17
CA SER A 53 84.40 -13.98 52.15
C SER A 53 82.92 -14.27 52.46
N LEU A 54 82.57 -14.42 53.74
CA LEU A 54 81.21 -14.62 54.20
C LEU A 54 80.38 -13.33 54.08
N GLN A 55 80.97 -12.17 54.38
CA GLN A 55 80.36 -10.86 54.16
C GLN A 55 80.10 -10.62 52.67
N GLN A 56 81.04 -10.97 51.78
CA GLN A 56 80.85 -10.86 50.34
C GLN A 56 79.73 -11.80 49.84
N ARG A 57 79.69 -13.05 50.31
CA ARG A 57 78.60 -14.00 50.00
C ARG A 57 77.24 -13.53 50.51
N TYR A 58 77.19 -12.90 51.69
CA TYR A 58 75.97 -12.31 52.23
C TYR A 58 75.48 -11.12 51.38
N GLN A 59 76.38 -10.25 50.93
CA GLN A 59 76.06 -9.14 50.04
C GLN A 59 75.56 -9.61 48.67
N ASP A 60 76.21 -10.60 48.07
CA ASP A 60 75.78 -11.22 46.80
C ASP A 60 74.42 -11.92 46.95
N LEU A 61 74.23 -12.75 47.99
CA LEU A 61 72.96 -13.42 48.24
C LEU A 61 71.82 -12.43 48.53
N SER A 62 72.09 -11.31 49.23
CA SER A 62 71.11 -10.23 49.41
C SER A 62 70.72 -9.61 48.08
N SER A 63 71.71 -9.26 47.23
CA SER A 63 71.48 -8.71 45.89
C SER A 63 70.65 -9.64 45.01
N GLN A 64 70.91 -10.96 45.07
CA GLN A 64 70.11 -11.96 44.38
C GLN A 64 68.68 -12.06 44.95
N PHE A 65 68.51 -11.94 46.27
CA PHE A 65 67.19 -11.89 46.91
C PHE A 65 66.38 -10.66 46.51
N ASP A 66 67.02 -9.49 46.46
CA ASP A 66 66.44 -8.24 45.99
C ASP A 66 65.99 -8.38 44.52
N GLN A 67 66.87 -8.86 43.64
CA GLN A 67 66.54 -9.11 42.23
C GLN A 67 65.40 -10.13 42.04
N LEU A 68 65.35 -11.20 42.84
CA LEU A 68 64.28 -12.20 42.79
C LEU A 68 62.94 -11.65 43.29
N ARG A 69 62.95 -10.86 44.37
CA ARG A 69 61.75 -10.15 44.88
C ARG A 69 61.21 -9.19 43.82
N ASP A 70 62.08 -8.37 43.24
CA ASP A 70 61.67 -7.33 42.30
C ASP A 70 61.18 -7.96 40.98
N LYS A 71 61.78 -9.06 40.54
CA LYS A 71 61.26 -9.88 39.42
C LYS A 71 59.93 -10.55 39.75
N HIS A 72 59.73 -11.04 40.97
CA HIS A 72 58.44 -11.60 41.40
C HIS A 72 57.35 -10.53 41.39
N ALA A 73 57.62 -9.32 41.91
CA ALA A 73 56.69 -8.20 41.89
C ALA A 73 56.31 -7.78 40.46
N ALA A 74 57.30 -7.74 39.54
CA ALA A 74 57.05 -7.46 38.12
C ALA A 74 56.16 -8.53 37.45
N LEU A 75 56.49 -9.82 37.63
CA LEU A 75 55.70 -10.93 37.08
C LEU A 75 54.30 -11.01 37.68
N GLN A 76 54.14 -10.66 38.96
CA GLN A 76 52.83 -10.59 39.60
C GLN A 76 51.97 -9.48 38.97
N SER A 77 52.52 -8.27 38.80
CA SER A 77 51.85 -7.15 38.15
C SER A 77 51.47 -7.45 36.68
N GLU A 78 52.36 -8.13 35.94
CA GLU A 78 52.09 -8.58 34.58
C GLU A 78 50.96 -9.63 34.51
N ASN A 79 50.92 -10.56 35.47
CA ASN A 79 49.88 -11.58 35.57
C ASN A 79 48.52 -10.96 35.98
N GLU A 80 48.50 -10.05 36.96
CA GLU A 80 47.31 -9.28 37.35
C GLU A 80 46.76 -8.47 36.16
N THR A 81 47.64 -7.79 35.42
CA THR A 81 47.27 -7.04 34.19
C THR A 81 46.73 -7.96 33.09
N THR A 82 47.34 -9.14 32.91
CA THR A 82 46.92 -10.12 31.89
C THR A 82 45.59 -10.77 32.25
N SER A 83 45.37 -11.08 33.52
CA SER A 83 44.10 -11.60 34.05
C SER A 83 42.96 -10.60 33.84
N GLN A 84 43.17 -9.32 34.15
CA GLN A 84 42.18 -8.25 33.88
C GLN A 84 41.85 -8.12 32.38
N ARG A 85 42.87 -8.21 31.51
CA ARG A 85 42.67 -8.17 30.04
C ARG A 85 41.91 -9.39 29.50
N LEU A 86 42.16 -10.57 30.06
CA LEU A 86 41.41 -11.79 29.72
C LEU A 86 39.94 -11.64 30.14
N GLN A 87 39.68 -11.22 31.39
CA GLN A 87 38.34 -11.02 31.92
C GLN A 87 37.53 -9.98 31.13
N ALA A 88 38.18 -8.92 30.63
CA ALA A 88 37.55 -7.94 29.74
C ALA A 88 37.20 -8.57 28.37
N CYS A 89 38.12 -9.34 27.79
CA CYS A 89 37.91 -10.06 26.53
C CYS A 89 36.74 -11.06 26.61
N ASP A 90 36.64 -11.82 27.72
CA ASP A 90 35.54 -12.76 27.95
C ASP A 90 34.18 -12.04 28.06
N GLN A 91 34.14 -10.87 28.69
CA GLN A 91 32.92 -10.04 28.75
C GLN A 91 32.49 -9.53 27.38
N ASP A 92 33.43 -9.08 26.54
CA ASP A 92 33.13 -8.63 25.17
C ASP A 92 32.75 -9.78 24.25
N LEU A 93 33.33 -10.97 24.45
CA LEU A 93 32.95 -12.19 23.74
C LEU A 93 31.50 -12.62 24.07
N GLU A 94 31.09 -12.57 25.34
CA GLU A 94 29.71 -12.87 25.73
C GLU A 94 28.70 -11.81 25.24
N ARG A 95 29.08 -10.51 25.22
CA ARG A 95 28.27 -9.48 24.56
C ARG A 95 28.07 -9.80 23.08
N ALA A 96 29.15 -10.11 22.36
CA ALA A 96 29.09 -10.44 20.94
C ALA A 96 28.27 -11.71 20.65
N ARG A 97 28.31 -12.72 21.53
CA ARG A 97 27.46 -13.92 21.45
C ARG A 97 25.98 -13.57 21.61
N GLN A 98 25.63 -12.74 22.59
CA GLN A 98 24.25 -12.31 22.84
C GLN A 98 23.69 -11.46 21.70
N ASP A 99 24.50 -10.52 21.16
CA ASP A 99 24.12 -9.71 20.01
C ASP A 99 23.96 -10.54 18.73
N LEU A 100 24.77 -11.59 18.52
CA LEU A 100 24.64 -12.51 17.39
C LEU A 100 23.33 -13.29 17.46
N VAL A 101 23.01 -13.92 18.60
CA VAL A 101 21.72 -14.64 18.80
C VAL A 101 20.53 -13.70 18.61
N ARG A 102 20.63 -12.46 19.11
CA ARG A 102 19.60 -11.43 18.90
C ARG A 102 19.44 -11.06 17.43
N LEU A 103 20.54 -10.94 16.68
CA LEU A 103 20.52 -10.62 15.26
C LEU A 103 19.93 -11.77 14.43
N GLU A 104 20.26 -13.02 14.75
CA GLU A 104 19.68 -14.21 14.10
C GLU A 104 18.15 -14.27 14.30
N GLN A 105 17.66 -13.99 15.53
CA GLN A 105 16.22 -13.91 15.78
C GLN A 105 15.56 -12.80 14.94
N VAL A 106 16.12 -11.58 14.95
CA VAL A 106 15.57 -10.45 14.18
C VAL A 106 15.57 -10.74 12.67
N LEU A 107 16.60 -11.42 12.14
CA LEU A 107 16.65 -11.82 10.74
C LEU A 107 15.60 -12.90 10.41
N SER A 108 15.36 -13.84 11.33
CA SER A 108 14.29 -14.85 11.21
C SER A 108 12.91 -14.19 11.18
N ASP A 109 12.62 -13.31 12.14
CA ASP A 109 11.35 -12.58 12.24
C ASP A 109 11.08 -11.74 10.98
N ARG A 110 12.07 -10.97 10.51
CA ARG A 110 11.96 -10.17 9.28
C ARG A 110 11.82 -11.02 8.02
N SER A 111 12.43 -12.21 7.98
CA SER A 111 12.26 -13.16 6.87
C SER A 111 10.82 -13.70 6.82
N ALA A 112 10.24 -14.03 7.97
CA ALA A 112 8.84 -14.46 8.08
C ALA A 112 7.86 -13.33 7.67
N GLU A 113 8.03 -12.11 8.21
CA GLU A 113 7.23 -10.94 7.84
C GLU A 113 7.27 -10.67 6.31
N ALA A 114 8.46 -10.74 5.71
CA ALA A 114 8.65 -10.56 4.28
C ALA A 114 7.97 -11.66 3.46
N GLY A 115 8.08 -12.92 3.90
CA GLY A 115 7.40 -14.06 3.28
C GLY A 115 5.88 -13.91 3.28
N GLU A 116 5.30 -13.51 4.42
CA GLU A 116 3.86 -13.20 4.50
C GLU A 116 3.47 -12.00 3.62
N ALA A 117 4.28 -10.94 3.58
CA ALA A 117 4.01 -9.77 2.75
C ALA A 117 4.00 -10.12 1.26
N MET A 118 4.93 -10.98 0.82
CA MET A 118 4.95 -11.52 -0.54
C MET A 118 3.75 -12.45 -0.83
N ALA A 119 3.31 -13.25 0.14
CA ALA A 119 2.12 -14.09 0.00
C ALA A 119 0.84 -13.25 -0.16
N ARG A 120 0.65 -12.24 0.70
CA ARG A 120 -0.44 -11.25 0.61
C ARG A 120 -0.43 -10.52 -0.73
N MET A 121 0.73 -10.01 -1.15
CA MET A 121 0.89 -9.31 -2.43
C MET A 121 0.53 -10.21 -3.62
N ARG A 122 0.95 -11.48 -3.61
CA ARG A 122 0.60 -12.45 -4.65
C ARG A 122 -0.90 -12.69 -4.73
N GLN A 123 -1.57 -12.89 -3.60
CA GLN A 123 -3.03 -13.05 -3.54
C GLN A 123 -3.77 -11.80 -4.07
N THR A 124 -3.26 -10.60 -3.79
CA THR A 124 -3.80 -9.35 -4.36
C THR A 124 -3.61 -9.27 -5.88
N ILE A 125 -2.45 -9.67 -6.41
CA ILE A 125 -2.19 -9.72 -7.86
C ILE A 125 -3.12 -10.72 -8.54
N GLU A 126 -3.23 -11.94 -8.02
CA GLU A 126 -4.12 -12.98 -8.55
C GLU A 126 -5.60 -12.54 -8.58
N GLY A 127 -6.05 -11.81 -7.54
CA GLY A 127 -7.38 -11.21 -7.48
C GLY A 127 -7.60 -10.09 -8.52
N LEU A 128 -6.67 -9.14 -8.62
CA LEU A 128 -6.73 -8.05 -9.60
C LEU A 128 -6.66 -8.56 -11.05
N GLU A 129 -5.89 -9.62 -11.32
CA GLU A 129 -5.88 -10.26 -12.63
C GLU A 129 -7.20 -10.97 -12.97
N ALA A 130 -7.94 -11.46 -11.98
CA ALA A 130 -9.27 -12.04 -12.19
C ALA A 130 -10.31 -10.95 -12.48
N GLU A 131 -10.36 -9.89 -11.66
CA GLU A 131 -11.24 -8.72 -11.85
C GLU A 131 -10.99 -8.06 -13.21
N LYS A 132 -9.72 -7.86 -13.59
CA LYS A 132 -9.34 -7.34 -14.91
C LYS A 132 -9.91 -8.21 -16.04
N ARG A 133 -9.76 -9.53 -15.97
CA ARG A 133 -10.26 -10.47 -17.00
C ARG A 133 -11.79 -10.42 -17.13
N GLU A 134 -12.50 -10.29 -16.03
CA GLU A 134 -13.97 -10.11 -16.05
C GLU A 134 -14.37 -8.76 -16.66
N LEU A 135 -13.68 -7.67 -16.31
CA LEU A 135 -13.93 -6.34 -16.84
C LEU A 135 -13.64 -6.25 -18.34
N GLU A 136 -12.53 -6.83 -18.82
CA GLU A 136 -12.20 -6.93 -20.24
C GLU A 136 -13.27 -7.72 -21.02
N ALA A 137 -13.74 -8.85 -20.47
CA ALA A 137 -14.83 -9.63 -21.06
C ALA A 137 -16.18 -8.90 -21.02
N SER A 138 -16.43 -8.05 -20.01
CA SER A 138 -17.62 -7.20 -19.94
C SER A 138 -17.60 -6.08 -20.98
N LEU A 139 -16.46 -5.38 -21.10
CA LEU A 139 -16.24 -4.31 -22.07
C LEU A 139 -16.38 -4.80 -23.51
N GLU A 140 -15.81 -5.96 -23.84
CA GLU A 140 -15.91 -6.54 -25.19
C GLU A 140 -17.34 -6.94 -25.54
N ARG A 141 -18.11 -7.49 -24.58
CA ARG A 141 -19.54 -7.77 -24.77
C ARG A 141 -20.35 -6.51 -25.06
N GLU A 142 -20.12 -5.41 -24.32
CA GLU A 142 -20.81 -4.13 -24.58
C GLU A 142 -20.31 -3.46 -25.87
N ARG A 143 -19.04 -3.61 -26.27
CA ARG A 143 -18.51 -3.16 -27.56
C ARG A 143 -19.24 -3.84 -28.72
N ILE A 144 -19.30 -5.17 -28.72
CA ILE A 144 -20.02 -5.97 -29.73
C ILE A 144 -21.51 -5.60 -29.74
N ALA A 145 -22.14 -5.48 -28.58
CA ALA A 145 -23.55 -5.04 -28.48
C ALA A 145 -23.76 -3.60 -28.98
N ARG A 146 -22.79 -2.70 -28.79
CA ARG A 146 -22.85 -1.31 -29.30
C ARG A 146 -22.70 -1.27 -30.80
N GLU A 147 -21.76 -2.01 -31.37
CA GLU A 147 -21.55 -2.10 -32.82
C GLU A 147 -22.76 -2.75 -33.52
N ALA A 148 -23.33 -3.81 -32.96
CA ALA A 148 -24.57 -4.42 -33.45
C ALA A 148 -25.76 -3.43 -33.41
N ARG A 149 -25.91 -2.64 -32.34
CA ARG A 149 -26.93 -1.57 -32.25
C ARG A 149 -26.73 -0.49 -33.32
N ILE A 150 -25.49 -0.04 -33.56
CA ILE A 150 -25.17 0.96 -34.58
C ILE A 150 -25.44 0.42 -35.99
N ALA A 151 -24.96 -0.79 -36.31
CA ALA A 151 -25.18 -1.43 -37.61
C ALA A 151 -26.68 -1.61 -37.90
N LYS A 152 -27.47 -2.04 -36.92
CA LYS A 152 -28.92 -2.19 -37.06
C LYS A 152 -29.65 -0.86 -37.20
N MET A 153 -29.21 0.19 -36.48
CA MET A 153 -29.74 1.54 -36.64
C MET A 153 -29.47 2.06 -38.06
N LYS A 154 -28.23 1.93 -38.54
CA LYS A 154 -27.85 2.31 -39.90
C LYS A 154 -28.67 1.57 -40.95
N ASN A 155 -28.79 0.24 -40.85
CA ASN A 155 -29.60 -0.54 -41.80
C ASN A 155 -31.08 -0.08 -41.83
N THR A 156 -31.61 0.38 -40.70
CA THR A 156 -32.97 0.93 -40.59
C THR A 156 -33.07 2.33 -41.24
N TYR A 157 -32.06 3.18 -41.01
CA TYR A 157 -31.95 4.50 -41.66
C TYR A 157 -31.83 4.36 -43.18
N ASP A 158 -30.91 3.53 -43.67
CA ASP A 158 -30.66 3.29 -45.10
C ASP A 158 -31.92 2.72 -45.79
N ALA A 159 -32.67 1.83 -45.12
CA ALA A 159 -33.94 1.32 -45.63
C ALA A 159 -35.05 2.40 -45.71
N LEU A 160 -35.15 3.27 -44.70
CA LEU A 160 -36.12 4.38 -44.69
C LEU A 160 -35.78 5.42 -45.76
N VAL A 161 -34.50 5.78 -45.91
CA VAL A 161 -34.05 6.68 -47.00
C VAL A 161 -34.36 6.05 -48.36
N GLY A 162 -34.05 4.77 -48.56
CA GLY A 162 -34.28 4.07 -49.83
C GLY A 162 -35.76 3.96 -50.25
N LYS A 163 -36.70 3.72 -49.32
CA LYS A 163 -38.15 3.66 -49.66
C LYS A 163 -38.83 5.03 -49.79
N LEU A 164 -38.20 6.09 -49.28
CA LEU A 164 -38.78 7.43 -49.16
C LEU A 164 -37.96 8.49 -49.92
N GLU A 165 -37.03 8.06 -50.78
CA GLU A 165 -36.10 8.95 -51.52
C GLU A 165 -36.85 10.06 -52.28
N GLU A 166 -37.96 9.72 -52.93
CA GLU A 166 -38.80 10.66 -53.69
C GLU A 166 -39.58 11.62 -52.79
N GLU A 167 -40.02 11.18 -51.62
CA GLU A 167 -40.65 12.04 -50.59
C GLU A 167 -39.62 13.01 -49.99
N ILE A 168 -38.39 12.55 -49.76
CA ILE A 168 -37.28 13.36 -49.25
C ILE A 168 -36.90 14.42 -50.30
N LYS A 169 -36.76 14.05 -51.58
CA LYS A 169 -36.52 15.00 -52.69
C LYS A 169 -37.61 16.08 -52.81
N ARG A 170 -38.88 15.73 -52.53
CA ARG A 170 -40.01 16.67 -52.55
C ARG A 170 -40.16 17.48 -51.25
N GLY A 171 -39.29 17.30 -50.26
CA GLY A 171 -39.37 18.00 -48.96
C GLY A 171 -40.60 17.60 -48.13
N GLU A 172 -41.06 16.35 -48.30
CA GLU A 172 -42.26 15.81 -47.66
C GLU A 172 -41.95 15.08 -46.35
N VAL A 173 -40.78 14.44 -46.33
CA VAL A 173 -40.25 13.64 -45.24
C VAL A 173 -38.79 14.04 -45.01
N THR A 174 -38.36 14.09 -43.75
CA THR A 174 -36.92 14.10 -43.42
C THR A 174 -36.63 13.02 -42.38
N ILE A 175 -35.46 12.41 -42.45
CA ILE A 175 -35.03 11.36 -41.52
C ILE A 175 -33.79 11.87 -40.78
N SER A 176 -33.77 11.73 -39.46
CA SER A 176 -32.64 12.15 -38.62
C SER A 176 -32.37 11.15 -37.50
N GLU A 177 -31.10 10.96 -37.16
CA GLU A 177 -30.69 10.31 -35.91
C GLU A 177 -30.29 11.40 -34.91
N LEU A 178 -30.90 11.39 -33.72
CA LEU A 178 -30.53 12.28 -32.62
C LEU A 178 -30.46 11.47 -31.33
N GLN A 179 -29.32 11.52 -30.63
CA GLN A 179 -29.08 10.81 -29.37
C GLN A 179 -29.38 9.29 -29.43
N GLY A 180 -29.19 8.65 -30.60
CA GLY A 180 -29.51 7.23 -30.80
C GLY A 180 -31.00 6.91 -30.96
N ARG A 181 -31.85 7.93 -31.17
CA ARG A 181 -33.24 7.79 -31.60
C ARG A 181 -33.36 8.16 -33.08
N LEU A 182 -33.84 7.23 -33.89
CA LEU A 182 -34.13 7.45 -35.30
C LEU A 182 -35.52 8.07 -35.43
N THR A 183 -35.61 9.17 -36.17
CA THR A 183 -36.81 10.01 -36.27
C THR A 183 -37.18 10.24 -37.72
N VAL A 184 -38.43 9.92 -38.09
CA VAL A 184 -39.02 10.25 -39.39
C VAL A 184 -39.97 11.42 -39.21
N ASN A 185 -39.59 12.60 -39.68
CA ASN A 185 -40.41 13.81 -39.66
C ASN A 185 -41.26 13.88 -40.92
N MET A 186 -42.53 14.24 -40.79
CA MET A 186 -43.48 14.37 -41.89
C MET A 186 -44.22 15.71 -41.79
N VAL A 187 -44.26 16.48 -42.89
CA VAL A 187 -44.91 17.80 -42.91
C VAL A 187 -46.43 17.65 -42.90
N GLU A 188 -47.13 18.42 -42.05
CA GLU A 188 -48.59 18.31 -41.84
C GLU A 188 -49.39 18.27 -43.15
N ARG A 189 -49.09 19.17 -44.10
CA ARG A 189 -49.87 19.43 -45.32
C ARG A 189 -50.16 18.20 -46.19
N ILE A 190 -49.39 17.14 -45.99
CA ILE A 190 -49.37 15.89 -46.77
C ILE A 190 -50.17 14.81 -46.07
N LEU A 191 -50.08 14.78 -44.74
CA LEU A 191 -50.85 13.91 -43.87
C LEU A 191 -52.29 14.42 -43.70
N PHE A 192 -52.49 15.72 -43.49
CA PHE A 192 -53.77 16.30 -43.09
C PHE A 192 -54.15 17.55 -43.90
N ASP A 193 -55.44 17.86 -43.93
CA ASP A 193 -55.89 19.19 -44.30
C ASP A 193 -55.90 20.10 -43.06
N SER A 194 -55.88 21.41 -43.28
CA SER A 194 -55.97 22.40 -42.21
C SER A 194 -57.18 22.12 -41.31
N GLY A 195 -56.92 21.99 -40.00
CA GLY A 195 -57.94 21.72 -38.99
C GLY A 195 -58.52 20.29 -38.94
N LYS A 196 -58.05 19.35 -39.78
CA LYS A 196 -58.47 17.93 -39.72
C LYS A 196 -57.42 17.05 -39.05
N ALA A 197 -57.87 15.94 -38.48
CA ALA A 197 -57.04 14.81 -38.06
C ALA A 197 -57.16 13.60 -39.01
N ASP A 198 -58.04 13.68 -40.01
CA ASP A 198 -58.36 12.59 -40.93
C ASP A 198 -57.28 12.52 -42.04
N ILE A 199 -56.59 11.36 -42.21
CA ILE A 199 -55.39 11.25 -43.06
C ILE A 199 -55.72 11.25 -44.56
N LYS A 200 -54.99 12.07 -45.32
CA LYS A 200 -55.14 12.25 -46.77
C LYS A 200 -54.59 11.06 -47.58
N PRO A 201 -55.14 10.77 -48.78
CA PRO A 201 -54.65 9.69 -49.66
C PRO A 201 -53.16 9.77 -50.03
N GLY A 202 -52.55 10.97 -50.02
CA GLY A 202 -51.10 11.14 -50.16
C GLY A 202 -50.36 10.60 -48.93
N GLY A 203 -50.69 11.12 -47.74
CA GLY A 203 -50.14 10.67 -46.47
C GLY A 203 -50.25 9.15 -46.24
N LEU A 204 -51.40 8.54 -46.57
CA LEU A 204 -51.58 7.07 -46.48
C LEU A 204 -50.53 6.29 -47.29
N LYS A 205 -50.14 6.76 -48.49
CA LYS A 205 -49.11 6.11 -49.34
C LYS A 205 -47.68 6.28 -48.81
N VAL A 206 -47.43 7.29 -47.99
CA VAL A 206 -46.12 7.51 -47.36
C VAL A 206 -46.04 6.70 -46.06
N LEU A 207 -47.08 6.77 -45.23
CA LEU A 207 -47.19 5.98 -44.00
C LEU A 207 -47.17 4.46 -44.26
N ALA A 208 -47.72 3.99 -45.38
CA ALA A 208 -47.60 2.58 -45.78
C ALA A 208 -46.13 2.14 -45.90
N ARG A 209 -45.31 2.89 -46.65
CA ARG A 209 -43.89 2.59 -46.87
C ARG A 209 -43.03 2.76 -45.62
N VAL A 210 -43.37 3.71 -44.74
CA VAL A 210 -42.81 3.79 -43.38
C VAL A 210 -43.16 2.53 -42.59
N GLY A 211 -44.45 2.19 -42.51
CA GLY A 211 -44.97 1.05 -41.75
C GLY A 211 -44.37 -0.29 -42.17
N GLU A 212 -44.22 -0.54 -43.48
CA GLU A 212 -43.55 -1.73 -44.03
C GLU A 212 -42.12 -1.91 -43.47
N ILE A 213 -41.40 -0.84 -43.16
CA ILE A 213 -40.06 -0.93 -42.56
C ILE A 213 -40.19 -1.10 -41.05
N LEU A 214 -41.00 -0.28 -40.38
CA LEU A 214 -41.14 -0.31 -38.92
C LEU A 214 -41.72 -1.63 -38.37
N LEU A 215 -42.51 -2.35 -39.17
CA LEU A 215 -42.96 -3.71 -38.87
C LEU A 215 -41.79 -4.69 -38.66
N ASN A 216 -40.71 -4.53 -39.43
CA ASN A 216 -39.51 -5.37 -39.36
C ASN A 216 -38.54 -4.97 -38.22
N VAL A 217 -38.69 -3.78 -37.64
CA VAL A 217 -37.82 -3.27 -36.56
C VAL A 217 -38.38 -3.65 -35.20
N GLN A 218 -38.31 -4.92 -34.82
CA GLN A 218 -39.03 -5.46 -33.66
C GLN A 218 -38.43 -5.13 -32.27
N ASP A 219 -37.22 -4.59 -32.19
CA ASP A 219 -36.49 -4.24 -30.95
C ASP A 219 -36.63 -2.76 -30.54
N LYS A 220 -37.61 -2.07 -31.13
CA LYS A 220 -37.94 -0.67 -30.86
C LYS A 220 -39.45 -0.54 -30.70
N ASP A 221 -39.86 0.30 -29.76
CA ASP A 221 -41.23 0.83 -29.75
C ASP A 221 -41.25 2.14 -30.56
N ILE A 222 -42.44 2.50 -31.03
CA ILE A 222 -42.64 3.57 -32.01
C ILE A 222 -43.55 4.61 -31.37
N MET A 223 -42.95 5.77 -31.07
CA MET A 223 -43.66 6.90 -30.49
C MET A 223 -43.99 7.91 -31.58
N VAL A 224 -45.27 8.22 -31.75
CA VAL A 224 -45.75 9.20 -32.72
C VAL A 224 -45.98 10.52 -31.97
N GLU A 225 -45.09 11.48 -32.22
CA GLU A 225 -45.08 12.82 -31.62
C GLU A 225 -45.77 13.82 -32.58
N GLY A 226 -46.89 14.40 -32.15
CA GLY A 226 -47.67 15.38 -32.91
C GLY A 226 -47.39 16.81 -32.48
N HIS A 227 -47.25 17.72 -33.44
CA HIS A 227 -46.93 19.14 -33.20
C HIS A 227 -47.82 20.09 -34.01
N THR A 228 -47.92 21.33 -33.54
CA THR A 228 -48.52 22.46 -34.26
C THR A 228 -47.56 23.65 -34.29
N ASP A 229 -47.92 24.68 -35.06
CA ASP A 229 -47.41 26.03 -34.79
C ASP A 229 -48.13 26.66 -33.58
N SER A 230 -47.78 27.91 -33.26
CA SER A 230 -48.39 28.70 -32.18
C SER A 230 -49.79 29.26 -32.51
N VAL A 231 -50.34 29.05 -33.70
CA VAL A 231 -51.61 29.67 -34.11
C VAL A 231 -52.76 29.03 -33.34
N PRO A 232 -53.62 29.81 -32.63
CA PRO A 232 -54.73 29.25 -31.88
C PRO A 232 -55.79 28.59 -32.77
N ILE A 233 -56.39 27.49 -32.30
CA ILE A 233 -57.51 26.82 -32.98
C ILE A 233 -58.63 27.83 -33.29
N SER A 234 -59.04 27.87 -34.57
CA SER A 234 -60.14 28.72 -35.03
C SER A 234 -61.46 28.33 -34.35
N SER A 235 -62.34 29.30 -34.12
CA SER A 235 -63.58 29.10 -33.35
C SER A 235 -64.42 27.91 -33.83
N ARG A 236 -64.53 27.71 -35.15
CA ARG A 236 -65.28 26.61 -35.81
C ARG A 236 -64.75 25.20 -35.54
N LEU A 237 -63.56 25.07 -34.95
CA LEU A 237 -62.90 23.78 -34.68
C LEU A 237 -62.84 23.46 -33.18
N ARG A 238 -63.09 24.42 -32.28
CA ARG A 238 -62.90 24.24 -30.83
C ARG A 238 -63.81 23.16 -30.23
N ASP A 239 -64.99 22.96 -30.82
CA ASP A 239 -65.95 21.93 -30.41
C ASP A 239 -65.44 20.49 -30.70
N ARG A 240 -64.49 20.32 -31.65
CA ARG A 240 -63.81 19.04 -31.95
C ARG A 240 -62.40 18.97 -31.35
N PHE A 241 -61.70 20.10 -31.31
CA PHE A 241 -60.33 20.25 -30.81
C PHE A 241 -60.21 21.53 -29.97
N PRO A 242 -60.45 21.49 -28.64
CA PRO A 242 -60.42 22.68 -27.78
C PRO A 242 -59.15 23.53 -27.89
N SER A 243 -57.99 22.88 -28.06
CA SER A 243 -56.70 23.52 -28.25
C SER A 243 -55.79 22.74 -29.22
N ASN A 244 -54.58 23.26 -29.43
CA ASN A 244 -53.54 22.60 -30.21
C ASN A 244 -53.04 21.29 -29.56
N TRP A 245 -53.25 21.08 -28.26
CA TRP A 245 -52.98 19.77 -27.63
C TRP A 245 -53.87 18.69 -28.23
N GLU A 246 -55.19 18.88 -28.24
CA GLU A 246 -56.14 17.87 -28.74
C GLU A 246 -55.99 17.64 -30.24
N LEU A 247 -55.75 18.70 -31.04
CA LEU A 247 -55.47 18.54 -32.47
C LEU A 247 -54.18 17.74 -32.73
N SER A 248 -53.11 18.02 -31.98
CA SER A 248 -51.83 17.30 -32.15
C SER A 248 -51.92 15.84 -31.69
N SER A 249 -52.55 15.57 -30.55
CA SER A 249 -52.81 14.23 -30.03
C SER A 249 -53.70 13.41 -30.95
N ALA A 250 -54.79 14.00 -31.48
CA ALA A 250 -55.70 13.31 -32.40
C ALA A 250 -55.01 12.94 -33.73
N ARG A 251 -54.16 13.84 -34.26
CA ARG A 251 -53.37 13.55 -35.48
C ARG A 251 -52.34 12.45 -35.25
N ALA A 252 -51.65 12.45 -34.11
CA ALA A 252 -50.75 11.36 -33.72
C ALA A 252 -51.53 10.03 -33.54
N ALA A 253 -52.72 10.06 -32.93
CA ALA A 253 -53.60 8.90 -32.80
C ALA A 253 -54.03 8.33 -34.16
N SER A 254 -54.44 9.17 -35.12
CA SER A 254 -54.80 8.70 -36.47
C SER A 254 -53.62 8.01 -37.18
N VAL A 255 -52.38 8.48 -36.98
CA VAL A 255 -51.19 7.84 -37.52
C VAL A 255 -50.89 6.51 -36.82
N VAL A 256 -51.06 6.44 -35.49
CA VAL A 256 -50.94 5.19 -34.73
C VAL A 256 -51.97 4.15 -35.18
N HIS A 257 -53.25 4.53 -35.32
CA HIS A 257 -54.29 3.63 -35.85
C HIS A 257 -53.97 3.16 -37.27
N PHE A 258 -53.40 4.00 -38.15
CA PHE A 258 -52.94 3.54 -39.45
C PHE A 258 -51.79 2.52 -39.35
N LEU A 259 -50.79 2.78 -38.51
CA LEU A 259 -49.66 1.87 -38.30
C LEU A 259 -50.11 0.52 -37.70
N GLN A 260 -51.11 0.54 -36.81
CA GLN A 260 -51.74 -0.66 -36.27
C GLN A 260 -52.58 -1.40 -37.32
N ASP A 261 -53.62 -0.75 -37.84
CA ASP A 261 -54.69 -1.38 -38.63
C ASP A 261 -54.33 -1.63 -40.11
N LYS A 262 -53.24 -1.03 -40.62
CA LYS A 262 -52.84 -1.11 -42.03
C LYS A 262 -51.39 -1.56 -42.22
N ALA A 263 -50.47 -1.20 -41.33
CA ALA A 263 -49.11 -1.74 -41.34
C ALA A 263 -48.91 -2.93 -40.39
N GLY A 264 -49.92 -3.33 -39.62
CA GLY A 264 -49.90 -4.53 -38.78
C GLY A 264 -48.97 -4.43 -37.57
N ILE A 265 -48.60 -3.22 -37.14
CA ILE A 265 -47.69 -3.03 -36.01
C ILE A 265 -48.46 -3.29 -34.70
N PRO A 266 -47.98 -4.18 -33.81
CA PRO A 266 -48.65 -4.51 -32.56
C PRO A 266 -48.90 -3.28 -31.66
N GLY A 267 -50.08 -3.21 -31.06
CA GLY A 267 -50.52 -2.05 -30.27
C GLY A 267 -49.62 -1.78 -29.05
N GLU A 268 -49.05 -2.82 -28.44
CA GLU A 268 -48.12 -2.69 -27.30
C GLU A 268 -46.75 -2.12 -27.69
N ARG A 269 -46.51 -1.86 -28.98
CA ARG A 269 -45.33 -1.16 -29.50
C ARG A 269 -45.60 0.30 -29.91
N LEU A 270 -46.83 0.79 -29.78
CA LEU A 270 -47.26 2.08 -30.31
C LEU A 270 -47.59 3.06 -29.17
N ALA A 271 -47.02 4.26 -29.22
CA ALA A 271 -47.30 5.34 -28.27
C ALA A 271 -47.76 6.61 -28.99
N ILE A 272 -48.79 7.28 -28.45
CA ILE A 272 -49.35 8.54 -28.94
C ILE A 272 -48.89 9.67 -28.03
N VAL A 273 -48.28 10.72 -28.58
CA VAL A 273 -47.95 11.93 -27.82
C VAL A 273 -48.31 13.17 -28.62
N GLY A 274 -49.14 14.06 -28.07
CA GLY A 274 -49.30 15.42 -28.58
C GLY A 274 -48.46 16.41 -27.78
N TYR A 275 -47.75 17.32 -28.45
CA TYR A 275 -46.99 18.42 -27.84
C TYR A 275 -47.57 19.81 -28.14
N GLY A 276 -48.59 19.89 -29.00
CA GLY A 276 -49.13 21.16 -29.50
C GLY A 276 -48.02 22.11 -29.99
N PRO A 277 -48.02 23.40 -29.57
CA PRO A 277 -47.02 24.38 -29.98
C PRO A 277 -45.70 24.30 -29.18
N TYR A 278 -45.66 23.53 -28.08
CA TYR A 278 -44.63 23.68 -27.03
C TYR A 278 -43.29 22.98 -27.35
N ARG A 279 -43.13 22.44 -28.55
CA ARG A 279 -41.86 21.94 -29.10
C ARG A 279 -41.65 22.43 -30.55
N PRO A 280 -41.42 23.74 -30.74
CA PRO A 280 -41.04 24.28 -32.03
C PRO A 280 -39.64 23.79 -32.43
N VAL A 281 -39.42 23.66 -33.73
CA VAL A 281 -38.10 23.42 -34.35
C VAL A 281 -37.62 24.62 -35.16
N ALA A 282 -38.52 25.57 -35.44
CA ALA A 282 -38.26 26.82 -36.12
C ALA A 282 -39.10 27.96 -35.53
N ASP A 283 -38.81 29.19 -35.95
CA ASP A 283 -39.51 30.39 -35.50
C ASP A 283 -41.00 30.38 -35.90
N ASN A 284 -41.89 30.69 -34.95
CA ASN A 284 -43.33 30.78 -35.18
C ASN A 284 -43.78 32.12 -35.79
N ASP A 285 -42.93 33.14 -35.87
CA ASP A 285 -43.30 34.43 -36.47
C ASP A 285 -43.23 34.39 -38.01
N THR A 286 -42.39 33.52 -38.58
CA THR A 286 -42.31 33.26 -40.03
C THR A 286 -43.35 32.24 -40.54
N PRO A 287 -43.94 32.42 -41.73
CA PRO A 287 -44.78 31.39 -42.36
C PRO A 287 -44.08 30.04 -42.53
N GLU A 288 -42.78 30.07 -42.87
CA GLU A 288 -41.94 28.93 -43.17
C GLU A 288 -41.61 28.13 -41.89
N GLY A 289 -41.26 28.82 -40.81
CA GLY A 289 -41.00 28.17 -39.52
C GLY A 289 -42.27 27.63 -38.88
N ARG A 290 -43.43 28.30 -39.04
CA ARG A 290 -44.74 27.70 -38.71
C ARG A 290 -45.01 26.42 -39.50
N GLU A 291 -44.64 26.35 -40.78
CA GLU A 291 -44.77 25.11 -41.56
C GLU A 291 -43.88 23.97 -41.05
N GLN A 292 -42.64 24.27 -40.63
CA GLN A 292 -41.76 23.28 -40.01
C GLN A 292 -42.26 22.84 -38.62
N ASN A 293 -42.94 23.73 -37.88
CA ASN A 293 -43.53 23.39 -36.59
C ASN A 293 -44.77 22.49 -36.72
N ARG A 294 -45.56 22.66 -37.78
CA ARG A 294 -46.70 21.78 -38.17
C ARG A 294 -46.20 20.45 -38.75
N ARG A 295 -45.85 19.50 -37.88
CA ARG A 295 -45.27 18.20 -38.23
C ARG A 295 -45.80 17.03 -37.38
N ILE A 296 -45.67 15.82 -37.92
CA ILE A 296 -45.63 14.57 -37.14
C ILE A 296 -44.19 14.06 -37.12
N GLN A 297 -43.72 13.57 -35.98
CA GLN A 297 -42.45 12.85 -35.86
C GLN A 297 -42.77 11.39 -35.46
N ILE A 298 -42.31 10.41 -36.23
CA ILE A 298 -42.38 8.99 -35.89
C ILE A 298 -41.01 8.59 -35.37
N VAL A 299 -40.90 8.34 -34.06
CA VAL A 299 -39.62 8.18 -33.38
C VAL A 299 -39.45 6.77 -32.85
N LEU A 300 -38.37 6.11 -33.24
CA LEU A 300 -37.97 4.82 -32.71
C LEU A 300 -37.31 5.03 -31.35
N VAL A 301 -37.94 4.52 -30.29
CA VAL A 301 -37.39 4.51 -28.93
C VAL A 301 -36.80 3.13 -28.63
N PRO A 302 -35.87 2.99 -27.65
CA PRO A 302 -35.56 1.68 -27.08
C PRO A 302 -36.87 0.99 -26.66
N ALA A 303 -37.04 -0.29 -27.02
CA ALA A 303 -38.19 -1.04 -26.55
C ALA A 303 -38.25 -0.96 -25.02
N GLN A 304 -39.40 -0.57 -24.49
CA GLN A 304 -39.61 -0.41 -23.06
C GLN A 304 -39.40 -1.77 -22.41
N GLY A 305 -38.62 -1.81 -21.32
CA GLY A 305 -38.20 -3.05 -20.68
C GLY A 305 -39.40 -3.84 -20.18
N ARG A 306 -39.91 -4.76 -21.01
CA ARG A 306 -41.07 -5.59 -20.70
C ARG A 306 -40.70 -6.46 -19.51
N ILE A 307 -41.23 -6.11 -18.35
CA ILE A 307 -41.20 -6.98 -17.17
C ILE A 307 -42.11 -8.16 -17.53
N VAL A 308 -41.52 -9.18 -18.14
CA VAL A 308 -42.16 -10.48 -18.27
C VAL A 308 -42.15 -11.07 -16.88
N GLU A 309 -43.22 -10.84 -16.13
CA GLU A 309 -43.46 -11.54 -14.88
C GLU A 309 -43.57 -13.04 -15.20
N SER A 310 -42.48 -13.77 -14.99
CA SER A 310 -42.45 -15.22 -15.00
C SER A 310 -43.24 -15.72 -13.78
N GLY A 311 -44.55 -15.83 -13.93
CA GLY A 311 -45.45 -16.28 -12.87
C GLY A 311 -45.14 -17.70 -12.44
N ASN A 312 -44.83 -17.85 -11.15
CA ASN A 312 -44.76 -19.06 -10.30
C ASN A 312 -44.54 -20.42 -11.00
#